data_AF-A0A0J1FR35-F1
#
_entry.id   AF-A0A0J1FR35-F1
#
_cell.length_a   1.000
_cell.length_b   1.000
_cell.length_c   1.000
_cell.angle_alpha   90.00
_cell.angle_beta   90.00
_cell.angle_gamma   90.00
#
_symmetry.space_group_name_H-M   'P 1'
#
loop_
_entity.id
_entity.type
_entity.pdbx_description
1 polymer ?
#
loop_
_entity_poly.entity_id
_entity_poly.type
_entity_poly.pdbx_seq_one_letter_code
_entity_poly.pdbx_strand_id
1 'polypeptide(L)' 'MTQAESPVSPKKDQEVRPLMEACGIDVFKTARNNGFNIDTKKETYGKWNYFALVLLE' A
#
# COMPACT_ATOMS: atom_id res chain seq x y z
N MET A 1 -15.06 -24.76 -16.90
CA MET A 1 -15.88 -23.65 -17.40
C MET A 1 -15.00 -22.43 -17.42
N THR A 2 -14.51 -22.09 -18.61
CA THR A 2 -13.55 -21.00 -18.87
C THR A 2 -14.23 -19.67 -18.61
N GLN A 3 -13.78 -18.91 -17.60
CA GLN A 3 -14.18 -17.52 -17.47
C GLN A 3 -13.28 -16.70 -18.40
N ALA A 4 -13.92 -16.13 -19.42
CA ALA A 4 -13.30 -15.25 -20.40
C ALA A 4 -12.75 -14.00 -19.68
N GLU A 5 -11.48 -13.69 -19.93
CA GLU A 5 -10.92 -12.37 -19.61
C GLU A 5 -11.63 -11.32 -20.48
N SER A 6 -12.48 -10.54 -19.84
CA SER A 6 -13.05 -9.31 -20.40
C SER A 6 -11.91 -8.30 -20.63
N PRO A 7 -11.80 -7.65 -21.79
CA PRO A 7 -10.72 -6.69 -22.04
C PRO A 7 -10.92 -5.45 -21.15
N VAL A 8 -10.02 -5.25 -20.19
CA VAL A 8 -10.01 -4.05 -19.35
C VAL A 8 -9.53 -2.86 -20.20
N SER A 9 -10.45 -1.95 -20.51
CA SER A 9 -10.15 -0.69 -21.21
C SER A 9 -9.16 0.14 -20.36
N PRO A 10 -8.07 0.68 -20.94
CA PRO A 10 -7.04 1.39 -20.17
C PRO A 10 -7.63 2.70 -19.64
N LYS A 11 -7.94 2.74 -18.35
CA LYS A 11 -8.42 3.95 -17.67
C LYS A 11 -7.25 4.92 -17.51
N LYS A 12 -7.31 5.99 -18.32
CA LYS A 12 -6.62 7.28 -18.24
C LYS A 12 -5.93 7.54 -16.90
N ASP A 13 -4.60 7.55 -16.91
CA ASP A 13 -3.65 8.08 -15.92
C ASP A 13 -4.19 8.09 -14.48
N GLN A 14 -4.48 6.91 -13.94
CA GLN A 14 -4.49 6.80 -12.49
C GLN A 14 -3.05 7.02 -12.05
N GLU A 15 -2.80 8.10 -11.31
CA GLU A 15 -1.53 8.37 -10.65
C GLU A 15 -1.11 7.09 -9.91
N VAL A 16 -0.24 6.29 -10.55
CA VAL A 16 0.15 4.98 -10.04
C VAL A 16 1.04 5.29 -8.85
N ARG A 17 0.46 5.28 -7.65
CA ARG A 17 1.24 5.39 -6.42
C ARG A 17 1.94 4.05 -6.23
N PRO A 18 3.27 3.97 -6.45
CA PRO A 18 3.96 2.71 -6.28
C PRO A 18 3.81 2.28 -4.82
N LEU A 19 3.62 0.98 -4.62
CA LEU A 19 3.62 0.43 -3.28
C LEU A 19 4.99 0.74 -2.66
N MET A 20 5.02 1.28 -1.45
CA MET A 20 6.29 1.65 -0.78
C MET A 20 7.28 0.47 -0.71
N GLU A 21 6.76 -0.74 -0.51
CA GLU A 21 7.54 -2.00 -0.56
C GLU A 21 8.14 -2.28 -1.95
N ALA A 22 7.43 -1.94 -3.03
CA ALA A 22 7.93 -2.10 -4.40
C ALA A 22 9.06 -1.10 -4.73
N CYS A 23 9.13 0.03 -4.01
CA CYS A 23 10.24 0.97 -4.07
C CYS A 23 11.44 0.56 -3.20
N GLY A 24 11.42 -0.63 -2.59
CA GLY A 24 12.49 -1.15 -1.73
C GLY A 24 12.48 -0.60 -0.31
N ILE A 25 11.40 0.06 0.12
CA ILE A 25 11.24 0.56 1.48
C ILE A 25 10.46 -0.48 2.29
N ASP A 26 11.11 -1.05 3.30
CA ASP A 26 10.42 -1.83 4.35
C ASP A 26 9.64 -0.86 5.25
N VAL A 27 8.35 -0.72 4.98
CA VAL A 27 7.46 0.24 5.64
C VAL A 27 7.28 -0.11 7.10
N PHE A 28 7.15 -1.40 7.41
CA PHE A 28 6.95 -1.86 8.78
C PHE A 28 8.16 -1.57 9.66
N LYS A 29 9.36 -1.88 9.19
CA LYS A 29 10.59 -1.60 9.90
C LYS A 29 10.80 -0.09 10.06
N THR A 30 10.58 0.67 8.98
CA THR A 30 10.75 2.13 9.00
C THR A 30 9.82 2.79 10.01
N ALA A 31 8.54 2.43 10.01
CA ALA A 31 7.58 3.00 10.94
C ALA A 31 7.89 2.62 12.40
N ARG A 32 8.24 1.35 12.66
CA ARG A 32 8.62 0.89 14.01
C ARG A 32 9.87 1.61 14.53
N ASN A 33 10.87 1.82 13.68
CA ASN A 33 12.08 2.57 14.04
C ASN A 33 11.79 4.03 14.41
N ASN A 34 10.72 4.61 13.87
CA ASN A 34 10.27 5.96 14.19
C ASN A 34 9.24 6.01 15.35
N GLY A 35 9.08 4.92 16.10
CA GLY A 35 8.21 4.85 17.28
C GLY A 35 6.73 4.59 16.98
N PHE A 36 6.37 4.31 15.73
CA PHE A 36 4.99 3.94 15.38
C PHE A 36 4.76 2.45 15.63
N ASN A 37 3.71 2.13 16.39
CA ASN A 37 3.33 0.75 16.66
C ASN A 37 2.37 0.25 15.57
N ILE A 38 2.86 -0.65 14.70
CA ILE A 38 2.08 -1.24 13.60
C ILE A 38 1.83 -2.72 13.84
N ASP A 39 0.56 -3.05 14.01
CA ASP A 39 0.03 -4.41 14.12
C ASP A 39 -0.80 -4.77 12.88
N THR A 40 -0.59 -5.98 12.37
CA THR A 40 -1.43 -6.52 11.29
C THR A 40 -2.62 -7.24 11.90
N LYS A 41 -3.82 -6.85 11.47
CA LYS A 41 -5.09 -7.43 11.89
C LYS A 41 -5.71 -8.20 10.74
N LYS A 42 -6.38 -9.32 11.04
CA LYS A 42 -7.07 -10.13 10.02
C LYS A 42 -8.49 -9.63 9.76
N GLU A 43 -9.01 -8.83 10.67
CA GLU A 43 -10.34 -8.26 10.64
C GLU A 43 -10.43 -7.21 9.53
N THR A 44 -11.47 -7.33 8.69
CA THR A 44 -11.71 -6.38 7.59
C THR A 44 -12.51 -5.15 8.02
N TYR A 45 -12.97 -5.11 9.27
CA TYR A 45 -13.74 -4.02 9.86
C TYR A 45 -12.92 -3.33 10.96
N GLY A 46 -12.97 -1.99 11.01
CA GLY A 46 -12.32 -1.20 12.06
C GLY A 46 -11.69 0.10 11.56
N LYS A 47 -10.91 0.72 12.45
CA LYS A 47 -10.10 1.90 12.13
C LYS A 47 -8.73 1.47 11.60
N TRP A 48 -8.38 2.00 10.44
CA TRP A 48 -7.11 1.77 9.77
C TRP A 48 -6.19 2.96 10.02
N ASN A 49 -4.94 2.70 10.37
CA ASN A 49 -3.92 3.73 10.47
C ASN A 49 -3.24 3.87 9.10
N TYR A 50 -3.24 5.09 8.57
CA TYR A 50 -2.56 5.42 7.32
C TYR A 50 -1.25 6.13 7.64
N PHE A 51 -0.15 5.62 7.09
CA PHE A 51 1.17 6.19 7.23
C PHE A 51 1.67 6.66 5.87
N ALA A 52 2.32 7.82 5.85
CA ALA A 52 3.01 8.35 4.69
C ALA A 52 4.46 8.63 5.06
N LEU A 53 5.36 8.42 4.11
CA LEU A 53 6.77 8.79 4.24
C LEU A 53 7.01 10.05 3.43
N VAL A 54 7.67 11.02 4.03
CA VAL A 54 8.14 12.24 3.36
C VAL A 54 9.65 12.22 3.45
N LEU A 55 10.32 12.13 2.30
CA LEU A 55 11.74 12.41 2.24
C LEU A 55 11.95 13.93 2.31
N LEU A 56 12.90 14.34 3.13
CA LEU A 56 13.36 15.72 3.27
C LEU A 56 14.82 15.78 2.84
N GLU A 57 15.25 16.95 2.38
CA GLU A 57 16.64 17.27 1.99
C GLU A 57 17.46 17.85 3.15
#